data_AF-A0A1W6QXK4-F1
#
_entry.id   AF-A0A1W6QXK4-F1
#
_cell.length_a   1.000
_cell.length_b   1.000
_cell.length_c   1.000
_cell.angle_alpha   90.00
_cell.angle_beta   90.00
_cell.angle_gamma   90.00
#
_symmetry.space_group_name_H-M   'P 1'
#
loop_
_entity.id
_entity.type
_entity.pdbx_description
1 polymer ?
#
loop_
_entity_poly.entity_id
_entity_poly.type
_entity_poly.pdbx_seq_one_letter_code
_entity_poly.pdbx_strand_id
1 'polypeptide(L)'
;MVKVTEKVIIKIRDIDRETSQRLVKVAKEKGYSGRDEMLRDILKKIAYEEFQLETEIRYQAFTKDVVETMQLGMEILAMKMLEPGKNFE
;
A
#
# COMPACT_ATOMS: atom_id res chain seq x y z
N MET A 1 5.84 -19.36 -22.61
CA MET A 1 6.17 -20.13 -21.39
C MET A 1 5.36 -19.56 -20.25
N VAL A 2 4.40 -20.32 -19.72
CA VAL A 2 3.65 -19.90 -18.52
C VAL A 2 4.62 -20.02 -17.35
N LYS A 3 5.01 -18.91 -16.73
CA LYS A 3 5.75 -18.92 -15.46
C LYS A 3 4.83 -19.57 -14.42
N VAL A 4 5.01 -20.85 -14.18
CA VAL A 4 4.39 -21.53 -13.04
C VAL A 4 5.02 -20.90 -11.81
N THR A 5 4.30 -19.98 -11.17
CA THR A 5 4.70 -19.46 -9.86
C THR A 5 4.82 -20.65 -8.91
N GLU A 6 5.98 -20.79 -8.29
CA GLU A 6 6.30 -21.91 -7.41
C GLU A 6 5.26 -21.98 -6.29
N LYS A 7 4.56 -23.12 -6.18
CA LYS A 7 3.49 -23.28 -5.19
C LYS A 7 4.10 -23.62 -3.85
N VAL A 8 4.19 -22.63 -2.96
CA VAL A 8 4.61 -22.83 -1.57
C VAL A 8 3.42 -23.31 -0.73
N ILE A 9 3.56 -24.45 -0.05
CA ILE A 9 2.56 -24.97 0.89
C ILE A 9 2.93 -24.52 2.30
N ILE A 10 2.09 -23.70 2.90
CA ILE A 10 2.24 -23.24 4.29
C ILE A 10 1.26 -24.02 5.16
N LYS A 11 1.78 -24.61 6.25
CA LYS A 11 0.97 -25.27 7.27
C LYS A 11 0.91 -24.39 8.51
N ILE A 12 -0.30 -23.93 8.85
CA ILE A 12 -0.54 -23.23 10.11
C ILE A 12 -0.49 -24.26 11.24
N ARG A 13 0.41 -24.05 12.20
CA ARG A 13 0.59 -24.90 13.39
C ARG A 13 -0.05 -24.23 14.60
N ASP A 14 -0.25 -25.00 15.66
CA ASP A 14 -0.64 -24.51 16.99
C ASP A 14 -1.96 -23.73 17.03
N ILE A 15 -2.97 -24.23 16.31
CA ILE A 15 -4.34 -23.75 16.40
C ILE A 15 -5.17 -24.75 17.20
N ASP A 16 -6.01 -24.25 18.09
CA ASP A 16 -6.96 -25.09 18.80
C ASP A 16 -8.06 -25.59 17.85
N ARG A 17 -8.73 -26.68 18.25
CA ARG A 17 -9.75 -27.34 17.44
C ARG A 17 -10.96 -26.44 17.20
N GLU A 18 -11.33 -25.61 18.17
CA GLU A 18 -12.48 -24.70 18.06
C GLU A 18 -12.22 -23.66 16.98
N THR A 19 -11.05 -22.99 17.01
CA THR A 19 -10.63 -22.03 16.00
C THR A 19 -10.60 -22.65 14.61
N SER A 20 -10.05 -23.86 14.48
CA SER A 20 -10.02 -24.60 13.21
C SER A 20 -11.42 -24.84 12.63
N GLN A 21 -12.39 -25.21 13.48
CA GLN A 21 -13.79 -25.42 13.08
C GLN A 21 -14.49 -24.11 12.76
N ARG A 22 -14.24 -23.07 13.56
CA ARG A 22 -14.84 -21.75 13.40
C ARG A 22 -14.41 -21.12 12.07
N LEU A 23 -13.15 -21.30 11.66
CA LEU A 23 -12.67 -20.87 10.35
C LEU A 23 -13.45 -21.52 9.18
N VAL A 24 -13.85 -22.79 9.30
CA VAL A 24 -14.68 -23.46 8.28
C VAL A 24 -16.08 -22.85 8.23
N LYS A 25 -16.68 -22.57 9.40
CA LYS A 25 -17.99 -21.93 9.49
C LYS A 25 -17.97 -20.52 8.88
N VAL A 26 -17.00 -19.71 9.28
CA VAL A 26 -16.82 -18.33 8.78
C VAL A 26 -16.58 -18.31 7.28
N ALA A 27 -15.80 -19.26 6.74
CA ALA A 27 -15.57 -19.34 5.30
C ALA A 27 -16.87 -19.53 4.52
N LYS A 28 -17.76 -20.42 5.00
CA LYS A 28 -19.08 -20.63 4.38
C LYS A 28 -19.98 -19.42 4.51
N GLU A 29 -20.04 -18.80 5.69
CA GLU A 29 -20.84 -17.58 5.93
C GLU A 29 -20.42 -16.43 5.01
N LYS A 30 -19.12 -16.34 4.69
CA LYS A 30 -18.56 -15.34 3.77
C LYS A 30 -18.61 -15.73 2.29
N GLY A 31 -19.21 -16.88 1.96
CA GLY A 31 -19.39 -17.33 0.58
C GLY A 31 -18.16 -17.96 -0.09
N TYR A 32 -17.11 -18.29 0.67
CA TYR A 32 -15.96 -19.03 0.14
C TYR A 32 -16.28 -20.52 -0.01
N SER A 33 -15.61 -21.19 -0.95
CA SER A 33 -15.69 -22.65 -1.15
C SER A 33 -15.19 -23.45 0.06
N GLY A 34 -14.29 -22.86 0.85
CA GLY A 34 -13.80 -23.45 2.07
C GLY A 34 -12.75 -22.58 2.78
N ARG A 35 -12.33 -23.04 3.95
CA ARG A 35 -11.34 -22.34 4.79
C ARG A 35 -10.08 -21.97 4.03
N ASP A 36 -9.53 -22.88 3.24
CA ASP A 36 -8.21 -22.67 2.63
C ASP A 36 -8.25 -21.60 1.54
N GLU A 37 -9.39 -21.42 0.85
CA GLU A 37 -9.58 -20.31 -0.09
C GLU A 37 -9.64 -18.98 0.66
N MET A 38 -10.45 -18.91 1.72
CA MET A 38 -10.56 -17.74 2.58
C MET A 38 -9.19 -17.35 3.17
N LEU A 39 -8.45 -18.31 3.71
CA LEU A 39 -7.12 -18.05 4.28
C LEU A 39 -6.13 -17.55 3.23
N ARG A 40 -6.17 -18.09 2.01
CA ARG A 40 -5.33 -17.56 0.91
C ARG A 40 -5.67 -16.11 0.56
N ASP A 41 -6.96 -15.77 0.51
CA ASP A 41 -7.39 -14.39 0.24
C ASP A 41 -6.95 -13.43 1.36
N ILE A 42 -7.15 -13.81 2.62
CA ILE A 42 -6.71 -13.02 3.78
C ILE A 42 -5.19 -12.84 3.79
N LEU A 43 -4.42 -13.91 3.58
CA LEU A 43 -2.95 -13.82 3.54
C LEU A 43 -2.46 -12.92 2.41
N LYS A 44 -3.13 -12.93 1.25
CA LYS A 44 -2.82 -11.97 0.17
C LYS A 44 -3.12 -10.55 0.63
N LYS A 45 -4.30 -10.30 1.20
CA LYS A 45 -4.67 -8.96 1.69
C LYS A 45 -3.63 -8.43 2.66
N ILE A 46 -3.24 -9.22 3.67
CA ILE A 46 -2.21 -8.83 4.63
C ILE A 46 -0.87 -8.55 3.94
N ALA A 47 -0.41 -9.44 3.05
CA ALA A 47 0.87 -9.29 2.36
C ALA A 47 0.93 -8.05 1.45
N TYR A 48 -0.21 -7.61 0.92
CA TYR A 48 -0.28 -6.44 0.05
C TYR A 48 -0.75 -5.17 0.75
N GLU A 49 -1.51 -5.24 1.84
CA GLU A 49 -1.96 -4.07 2.62
C GLU A 49 -0.78 -3.33 3.22
N GLU A 50 0.17 -4.03 3.85
CA GLU A 50 1.39 -3.39 4.37
C GLU A 50 2.18 -2.71 3.23
N PHE A 51 2.26 -3.36 2.08
CA PHE A 51 2.93 -2.78 0.90
C PHE A 51 2.22 -1.54 0.35
N GLN A 52 0.88 -1.55 0.27
CA GLN A 52 0.10 -0.39 -0.16
C GLN A 52 0.25 0.77 0.83
N LEU A 53 0.18 0.50 2.13
CA LEU A 53 0.29 1.51 3.17
C LEU A 53 1.67 2.21 3.17
N GLU A 54 2.76 1.45 3.02
CA GLU A 54 4.09 2.04 2.84
C GLU A 54 4.22 2.85 1.54
N THR A 55 3.56 2.41 0.47
CA THR A 55 3.58 3.11 -0.82
C THR A 55 2.82 4.43 -0.74
N GLU A 56 1.65 4.43 -0.10
CA GLU A 56 0.85 5.64 0.14
C GLU A 56 1.60 6.65 1.01
N ILE A 57 2.24 6.20 2.10
CA ILE A 57 3.07 7.07 2.96
C ILE A 57 4.21 7.71 2.15
N ARG A 58 4.92 6.91 1.33
CA ARG A 58 6.01 7.42 0.47
C ARG A 58 5.50 8.42 -0.56
N TYR A 59 4.34 8.16 -1.18
CA TYR A 59 3.75 9.05 -2.17
C TYR A 59 3.28 10.38 -1.55
N GLN A 60 2.70 10.33 -0.35
CA GLN A 60 2.33 11.53 0.41
C GLN A 60 3.57 12.37 0.77
N ALA A 61 4.64 11.72 1.25
CA ALA A 61 5.90 12.40 1.54
C ALA A 61 6.50 13.06 0.29
N PHE A 62 6.58 12.32 -0.81
CA PHE A 62 7.08 12.85 -2.09
C PHE A 62 6.23 14.03 -2.59
N THR A 63 4.91 13.91 -2.55
CA THR A 63 4.01 14.99 -2.98
C THR A 63 4.20 16.24 -2.14
N LYS A 64 4.35 16.08 -0.83
CA LYS A 64 4.62 17.18 0.09
C LYS A 64 5.94 17.88 -0.25
N ASP A 65 7.02 17.12 -0.44
CA ASP A 65 8.34 17.66 -0.78
C ASP A 65 8.31 18.43 -2.11
N VAL A 66 7.59 17.91 -3.12
CA VAL A 66 7.40 18.58 -4.41
C VAL A 66 6.63 19.90 -4.25
N VAL A 67 5.53 19.89 -3.50
CA VAL A 67 4.73 21.11 -3.26
C VAL A 67 5.54 22.17 -2.51
N GLU A 68 6.28 21.78 -1.47
CA GLU A 68 7.15 22.69 -0.71
C GLU A 68 8.26 23.28 -1.59
N THR A 69 8.87 22.45 -2.44
CA THR A 69 9.90 22.91 -3.39
C THR A 69 9.33 23.87 -4.43
N MET A 70 8.14 23.60 -4.95
CA MET A 70 7.46 24.49 -5.90
C MET A 70 7.08 25.83 -5.25
N GLN A 71 6.61 25.81 -4.01
CA GLN A 71 6.30 27.03 -3.25
C GLN A 71 7.55 27.89 -3.06
N LEU A 72 8.66 27.28 -2.62
CA LEU A 72 9.94 27.99 -2.48
C LEU A 72 10.41 28.59 -3.82
N GLY A 73 10.30 27.83 -4.91
CA GLY A 73 10.64 28.32 -6.25
C GLY A 73 9.79 29.52 -6.68
N MET A 74 8.47 29.48 -6.41
CA MET A 74 7.56 30.60 -6.67
C MET A 74 7.89 31.82 -5.81
N GLU A 75 8.21 31.65 -4.53
CA GLU A 75 8.62 32.75 -3.65
C GLU A 75 9.90 33.43 -4.15
N ILE A 76 10.91 32.66 -4.56
CA ILE A 76 12.16 33.18 -5.11
C ILE A 76 11.89 33.94 -6.42
N LEU A 77 11.05 33.41 -7.30
CA LEU A 77 10.62 34.08 -8.54
C LEU A 77 9.88 35.37 -8.26
N ALA A 78 8.93 35.36 -7.31
CA ALA A 78 8.18 36.53 -6.91
C ALA A 78 9.09 37.61 -6.32
N MET A 79 10.04 37.24 -5.46
CA MET A 79 11.04 38.17 -4.92
C MET A 79 11.88 38.80 -6.04
N LYS A 80 12.38 38.01 -7.01
CA LYS A 80 13.14 38.53 -8.15
C LYS A 80 12.33 39.44 -9.07
N MET A 81 11.04 39.17 -9.25
CA MET A 81 10.15 39.99 -10.08
C MET A 81 9.73 41.29 -9.37
N LEU A 82 9.74 41.30 -8.04
CA LEU A 82 9.42 42.46 -7.20
C LEU A 82 10.66 43.27 -6.80
N GLU A 83 11.88 42.81 -7.13
CA GLU A 83 13.10 43.60 -6.98
C GLU A 83 12.98 44.88 -7.83
N PRO A 84 12.93 46.07 -7.22
CA PRO A 84 12.86 47.31 -7.97
C PRO A 84 14.22 47.56 -8.63
N GLY A 85 14.24 47.69 -9.97
CA GLY A 85 15.34 48.35 -10.68
C GLY A 85 16.20 47.51 -11.62
N LYS A 86 15.81 46.30 -12.03
CA LYS A 86 16.41 45.69 -13.23
C LYS A 86 15.57 46.00 -14.46
N ASN A 87 15.90 47.12 -15.09
CA ASN A 87 15.55 47.38 -16.48
C ASN A 87 16.12 46.24 -17.32
N PHE A 88 15.25 45.54 -18.03
CA PHE A 88 15.67 44.63 -19.09
C PHE A 88 16.23 45.51 -20.21
N GLU A 89 17.56 45.57 -20.32
CA GLU A 89 18.27 45.89 -21.57
C GLU A 89 18.41 44.62 -22.42
#